data_AF-H8FTA6-F1
#
_entry.id   AF-H8FTA6-F1
#
_cell.length_a   1.000
_cell.length_b   1.000
_cell.length_c   1.000
_cell.angle_alpha   90.00
_cell.angle_beta   90.00
_cell.angle_gamma   90.00
#
_symmetry.space_group_name_H-M   'P 1'
#
loop_
_entity.id
_entity.type
_entity.pdbx_description
1 polymer ?
#
loop_
_entity_poly.entity_id
_entity_poly.type
_entity_poly.pdbx_seq_one_letter_code
_entity_poly.pdbx_strand_id
1 'polypeptide(L)'
;MDRCDFDPFGGGPAADVKKAFLRYLVGSRHWRSDPVPASEMVVDSWRGRVDIALFNGHLHAFEIKSDADKLDRLPDQIRRMMRHFDNVGVVCGDRHLDKVDAVVDEVGEGRVGVYRVGSDGTVRQKRLGRIVTVKEPSALASFLLREDIEAAFERGRVPFQKEEYAYILRQRIAAIRPSILRSVAMASLKARFRARGERLVAALGN
;
A
#
# COMPACT_ATOMS: atom_id res chain seq x y z
N MET A 1 -6.40 15.26 31.21
CA MET A 1 -6.52 13.80 30.97
C MET A 1 -5.70 13.51 29.74
N ASP A 2 -4.45 13.13 30.01
CA ASP A 2 -3.40 12.98 29.03
C ASP A 2 -3.78 11.89 28.03
N ARG A 3 -3.74 12.24 26.74
CA ARG A 3 -3.81 11.24 25.69
C ARG A 3 -2.54 10.42 25.85
N CYS A 4 -2.65 9.20 26.38
CA CYS A 4 -1.57 8.22 26.26
C CYS A 4 -1.03 8.28 24.83
N ASP A 5 0.26 8.58 24.68
CA ASP A 5 0.97 8.63 23.42
C ASP A 5 0.89 7.24 22.76
N PHE A 6 -0.18 7.03 21.99
CA PHE A 6 -0.32 5.85 21.18
C PHE A 6 0.68 5.96 20.04
N ASP A 7 1.82 5.28 20.18
CA ASP A 7 2.78 5.14 19.09
C ASP A 7 2.06 4.46 17.90
N PRO A 8 1.84 5.18 16.78
CA PRO A 8 1.08 4.64 15.65
C PRO A 8 1.83 3.52 14.92
N PHE A 9 3.09 3.26 15.27
CA PHE A 9 3.91 2.20 14.69
C PHE A 9 3.89 0.91 15.51
N GLY A 10 3.43 0.95 16.76
CA GLY A 10 3.61 -0.12 17.74
C GLY A 10 5.05 -0.23 18.24
N GLY A 11 5.38 -1.32 18.94
CA GLY A 11 6.72 -1.58 19.47
C GLY A 11 7.43 -2.75 18.80
N GLY A 12 8.75 -2.80 18.94
CA GLY A 12 9.61 -3.92 18.53
C GLY A 12 10.28 -3.77 17.16
N PRO A 13 11.07 -4.76 16.73
CA PRO A 13 11.97 -4.64 15.57
C PRO A 13 11.26 -4.27 14.25
N ALA A 14 10.06 -4.78 14.02
CA ALA A 14 9.28 -4.44 12.83
C ALA A 14 8.80 -2.98 12.84
N ALA A 15 8.48 -2.44 14.02
CA ALA A 15 8.12 -1.02 14.17
C ALA A 15 9.33 -0.12 13.89
N ASP A 16 10.53 -0.50 14.32
CA ASP A 16 11.77 0.25 14.07
C ASP A 16 12.11 0.29 12.58
N VAL A 17 12.02 -0.86 11.88
CA VAL A 17 12.20 -0.95 10.43
C VAL A 17 11.16 -0.10 9.70
N LYS A 18 9.90 -0.11 10.17
CA LYS A 18 8.82 0.72 9.61
C LYS A 18 9.09 2.21 9.77
N LYS A 19 9.50 2.65 10.96
CA LYS A 19 9.85 4.06 11.23
C LYS A 19 11.01 4.52 10.36
N ALA A 20 12.08 3.73 10.30
CA ALA A 20 13.25 4.02 9.47
C ALA A 20 12.87 4.15 7.99
N PHE A 21 12.06 3.21 7.48
CA PHE A 21 11.61 3.24 6.10
C PHE A 21 10.66 4.40 5.80
N LEU A 22 9.74 4.74 6.71
CA LEU A 22 8.87 5.88 6.51
C LEU A 22 9.65 7.20 6.50
N ARG A 23 10.66 7.37 7.36
CA ARG A 23 11.59 8.52 7.28
C ARG A 23 12.31 8.59 5.94
N TYR A 24 12.79 7.45 5.44
CA TYR A 24 13.38 7.36 4.11
C TYR A 24 12.39 7.78 3.01
N LEU A 25 11.14 7.31 3.08
CA LEU A 25 10.10 7.65 2.09
C LEU A 25 9.87 9.17 2.05
N VAL A 26 9.76 9.83 3.20
CA VAL A 26 9.57 11.29 3.32
C VAL A 26 10.69 12.07 2.64
N GLY A 27 11.93 11.61 2.75
CA GLY A 27 13.09 12.22 2.06
C GLY A 27 13.27 11.80 0.59
N SER A 28 12.43 10.90 0.06
CA SER A 28 12.64 10.28 -1.25
C SER A 28 11.77 10.90 -2.35
N ARG A 29 12.06 10.53 -3.61
CA ARG A 29 11.22 10.88 -4.78
C ARG A 29 9.76 10.44 -4.67
N HIS A 30 9.45 9.46 -3.83
CA HIS A 30 8.09 8.99 -3.61
C HIS A 30 7.23 10.03 -2.89
N TRP A 31 7.82 10.97 -2.13
CA TRP A 31 7.12 11.98 -1.36
C TRP A 31 6.70 13.23 -2.16
N ARG A 32 6.56 13.08 -3.47
CA ARG A 32 6.10 14.15 -4.36
C ARG A 32 4.60 14.02 -4.62
N SER A 33 3.97 15.04 -5.18
CA SER A 33 2.59 14.94 -5.73
C SER A 33 1.48 14.61 -4.69
N ASP A 34 1.41 15.39 -3.60
CA ASP A 34 0.42 15.24 -2.51
C ASP A 34 0.42 13.80 -1.93
N PRO A 35 1.54 13.37 -1.31
CA PRO A 35 1.67 12.02 -0.77
C PRO A 35 0.77 11.81 0.44
N VAL A 36 -0.01 10.73 0.43
CA VAL A 36 -0.76 10.26 1.60
C VAL A 36 -0.27 8.86 1.97
N PRO A 37 0.47 8.67 3.08
CA PRO A 37 0.83 7.35 3.55
C PRO A 37 -0.35 6.70 4.30
N ALA A 38 -0.38 5.38 4.32
CA ALA A 38 -1.22 4.58 5.18
C ALA A 38 -0.38 3.46 5.80
N SER A 39 -0.61 3.18 7.08
CA SER A 39 0.01 2.06 7.81
C SER A 39 -1.06 1.01 8.10
N GLU A 40 -0.68 -0.27 8.07
CA GLU A 40 -1.55 -1.40 8.41
C GLU A 40 -2.86 -1.43 7.59
N MET A 41 -2.78 -1.07 6.31
CA MET A 41 -3.96 -0.95 5.45
C MET A 41 -4.48 -2.33 5.08
N VAL A 42 -5.74 -2.60 5.42
CA VAL A 42 -6.43 -3.81 4.97
C VAL A 42 -6.72 -3.73 3.47
N VAL A 43 -6.43 -4.82 2.76
CA VAL A 43 -6.59 -4.94 1.31
C VAL A 43 -7.31 -6.23 0.93
N ASP A 44 -7.74 -6.31 -0.33
CA ASP A 44 -8.27 -7.53 -0.94
C ASP A 44 -9.43 -8.13 -0.14
N SER A 45 -10.44 -7.31 0.18
CA SER A 45 -11.63 -7.73 0.94
C SER A 45 -11.30 -8.41 2.27
N TRP A 46 -10.40 -7.79 3.06
CA TRP A 46 -9.96 -8.29 4.37
C TRP A 46 -9.07 -9.53 4.34
N ARG A 47 -8.58 -9.94 3.17
CA ARG A 47 -7.71 -11.12 3.01
C ARG A 47 -6.22 -10.82 3.15
N GLY A 48 -5.85 -9.56 3.31
CA GLY A 48 -4.47 -9.16 3.51
C GLY A 48 -4.35 -7.79 4.15
N ARG A 49 -3.12 -7.48 4.56
CA ARG A 49 -2.74 -6.19 5.13
C ARG A 49 -1.43 -5.77 4.52
N VAL A 50 -1.32 -4.49 4.18
CA VAL A 50 -0.09 -3.87 3.67
C VAL A 50 0.49 -3.03 4.80
N ASP A 51 1.77 -3.24 5.10
CA ASP A 51 2.43 -2.58 6.22
C ASP A 51 2.53 -1.07 5.99
N ILE A 52 2.98 -0.65 4.80
CA ILE A 52 2.94 0.75 4.36
C ILE A 52 2.39 0.83 2.94
N ALA A 53 1.34 1.61 2.75
CA ALA A 53 0.91 2.08 1.43
C ALA A 53 1.20 3.58 1.29
N LEU A 54 1.41 4.03 0.04
CA LEU A 54 1.60 5.45 -0.26
C LEU A 54 0.83 5.83 -1.53
N PHE A 55 0.09 6.93 -1.46
CA PHE A 55 -0.76 7.43 -2.53
C PHE A 55 -0.30 8.81 -3.00
N ASN A 56 0.31 8.90 -4.18
CA ASN A 56 0.93 10.12 -4.71
C ASN A 56 0.65 10.32 -6.22
N GLY A 57 -0.41 9.70 -6.73
CA GLY A 57 -0.67 9.52 -8.17
C GLY A 57 -0.39 8.08 -8.63
N HIS A 58 0.45 7.36 -7.90
CA HIS A 58 0.56 5.91 -7.95
C HIS A 58 0.11 5.28 -6.63
N LEU A 59 -0.36 4.04 -6.71
CA LEU A 59 -0.65 3.18 -5.57
C LEU A 59 0.64 2.40 -5.28
N HIS A 60 1.35 2.79 -4.23
CA HIS A 60 2.53 2.06 -3.75
C HIS A 60 2.16 1.17 -2.56
N ALA A 61 2.79 0.01 -2.48
CA ALA A 61 2.72 -0.87 -1.32
C ALA A 61 4.10 -1.41 -0.96
N PHE A 62 4.41 -1.39 0.34
CA PHE A 62 5.64 -1.87 0.91
C PHE A 62 5.35 -2.86 2.03
N GLU A 63 5.95 -4.05 1.92
CA GLU A 63 5.91 -5.10 2.94
C GLU A 63 7.18 -5.03 3.78
N ILE A 64 7.06 -5.19 5.09
CA ILE A 64 8.16 -5.08 6.05
C ILE A 64 8.50 -6.44 6.62
N LYS A 65 9.80 -6.76 6.67
CA LYS A 65 10.36 -7.97 7.29
C LYS A 65 11.56 -7.59 8.16
N SER A 66 11.34 -7.45 9.46
CA SER A 66 12.43 -7.34 10.43
C SER A 66 13.24 -8.63 10.50
N ASP A 67 14.43 -8.59 11.10
CA ASP A 67 15.29 -9.77 11.25
C ASP A 67 14.66 -10.92 12.06
N ALA A 68 13.59 -10.64 12.82
CA ALA A 68 12.84 -11.64 13.58
C ALA A 68 11.73 -12.33 12.76
N ASP A 69 11.40 -11.80 11.58
CA ASP A 69 10.28 -12.28 10.79
C ASP A 69 10.58 -13.58 10.05
N LYS A 70 9.53 -14.37 9.82
CA LYS A 70 9.57 -15.47 8.87
C LYS A 70 9.21 -14.98 7.47
N LEU A 71 9.83 -15.57 6.46
CA LEU A 71 9.61 -15.22 5.06
C LEU A 71 8.62 -16.14 4.34
N ASP A 72 8.10 -17.17 5.02
CA ASP A 72 7.25 -18.21 4.42
C ASP A 72 6.02 -17.64 3.66
N ARG A 73 5.50 -16.50 4.11
CA ARG A 73 4.32 -15.82 3.51
C ARG A 73 4.68 -14.76 2.48
N LEU A 74 5.95 -14.36 2.40
CA LEU A 74 6.38 -13.25 1.55
C LEU A 74 6.03 -13.44 0.07
N PRO A 75 6.20 -14.64 -0.54
CA PRO A 75 5.83 -14.87 -1.93
C PRO A 75 4.37 -14.47 -2.25
N ASP A 76 3.43 -14.89 -1.40
CA ASP A 76 2.00 -14.63 -1.60
C ASP A 76 1.63 -13.18 -1.30
N GLN A 77 2.33 -12.55 -0.35
CA GLN A 77 2.19 -11.13 -0.07
C GLN A 77 2.61 -10.28 -1.29
N ILE A 78 3.76 -10.59 -1.90
CA ILE A 78 4.23 -9.93 -3.12
C ILE A 78 3.22 -10.10 -4.26
N ARG A 79 2.80 -11.35 -4.55
CA ARG A 79 1.82 -11.62 -5.62
C ARG A 79 0.52 -10.88 -5.39
N ARG A 80 0.04 -10.80 -4.14
CA ARG A 80 -1.16 -10.05 -3.80
C ARG A 80 -0.98 -8.56 -4.07
N MET A 81 0.11 -7.97 -3.58
CA MET A 81 0.37 -6.54 -3.76
C MET A 81 0.51 -6.18 -5.25
N MET A 82 1.17 -7.02 -6.05
CA MET A 82 1.34 -6.79 -7.49
C MET A 82 0.03 -6.78 -8.28
N ARG A 83 -1.02 -7.45 -7.79
CA ARG A 83 -2.36 -7.37 -8.40
C ARG A 83 -3.06 -6.04 -8.17
N HIS A 84 -2.79 -5.38 -7.05
CA HIS A 84 -3.58 -4.23 -6.58
C HIS A 84 -2.83 -2.90 -6.56
N PHE A 85 -1.49 -2.92 -6.58
CA PHE A 85 -0.65 -1.73 -6.50
C PHE A 85 0.23 -1.57 -7.74
N ASP A 86 0.50 -0.32 -8.10
CA ASP A 86 1.31 -0.01 -9.28
C ASP A 86 2.79 -0.26 -9.04
N ASN A 87 3.22 -0.13 -7.79
CA ASN A 87 4.60 -0.27 -7.36
C ASN A 87 4.65 -1.01 -6.03
N VAL A 88 5.43 -2.09 -6.01
CA VAL A 88 5.57 -2.98 -4.86
C VAL A 88 7.03 -2.97 -4.42
N GLY A 89 7.26 -2.92 -3.12
CA GLY A 89 8.58 -3.08 -2.54
C GLY A 89 8.58 -3.96 -1.30
N VAL A 90 9.71 -4.59 -1.03
CA VAL A 90 9.97 -5.29 0.23
C VAL A 90 11.06 -4.54 0.97
N VAL A 91 10.82 -4.29 2.25
CA VAL A 91 11.71 -3.61 3.19
C VAL A 91 12.16 -4.65 4.20
N CYS A 92 13.46 -4.89 4.30
CA CYS A 92 13.99 -5.96 5.12
C CYS A 92 15.17 -5.54 5.99
N GLY A 93 15.31 -6.21 7.13
CA GLY A 93 16.54 -6.17 7.94
C GLY A 93 17.71 -6.86 7.24
N ASP A 94 18.90 -6.66 7.79
CA ASP A 94 20.16 -7.15 7.23
C ASP A 94 20.18 -8.65 6.95
N ARG A 95 19.67 -9.46 7.87
CA ARG A 95 19.77 -10.93 7.79
C ARG A 95 18.85 -11.52 6.73
N HIS A 96 17.87 -10.76 6.27
CA HIS A 96 16.90 -11.21 5.29
C HIS A 96 17.22 -10.80 3.86
N LEU A 97 18.22 -9.94 3.63
CA LEU A 97 18.47 -9.36 2.32
C LEU A 97 18.60 -10.42 1.21
N ASP A 98 19.49 -11.39 1.37
CA ASP A 98 19.75 -12.42 0.34
C ASP A 98 18.51 -13.30 0.09
N LYS A 99 17.78 -13.65 1.15
CA LYS A 99 16.56 -14.46 1.03
C LYS A 99 15.41 -13.69 0.39
N VAL A 100 15.28 -12.40 0.71
CA VAL A 100 14.28 -11.51 0.11
C VAL A 100 14.57 -11.31 -1.37
N ASP A 101 15.84 -11.11 -1.75
CA ASP A 101 16.21 -10.94 -3.16
C ASP A 101 15.91 -12.22 -3.96
N ALA A 102 16.22 -13.41 -3.41
CA ALA A 102 15.86 -14.69 -4.04
C ALA A 102 14.34 -14.86 -4.22
N VAL A 103 13.54 -14.53 -3.21
CA VAL A 103 12.06 -14.58 -3.32
C VAL A 103 11.56 -13.57 -4.35
N VAL A 104 12.13 -12.36 -4.38
CA VAL A 104 11.77 -11.32 -5.35
C VAL A 104 12.14 -11.72 -6.78
N ASP A 105 13.26 -12.41 -6.99
CA ASP A 105 13.61 -12.97 -8.29
C ASP A 105 12.62 -14.05 -8.74
N GLU A 106 12.17 -14.90 -7.81
CA GLU A 106 11.22 -15.97 -8.11
C GLU A 106 9.83 -15.42 -8.47
N VAL A 107 9.29 -14.45 -7.71
CA VAL A 107 7.87 -14.07 -7.80
C VAL A 107 7.62 -12.62 -8.21
N GLY A 108 8.64 -11.78 -8.24
CA GLY A 108 8.50 -10.33 -8.41
C GLY A 108 8.40 -9.87 -9.87
N GLU A 109 8.57 -10.77 -10.85
CA GLU A 109 8.48 -10.50 -12.30
C GLU A 109 9.36 -9.31 -12.76
N GLY A 110 10.48 -9.06 -12.09
CA GLY A 110 11.36 -7.91 -12.36
C GLY A 110 10.76 -6.54 -12.03
N ARG A 111 9.70 -6.48 -11.21
CA ARG A 111 8.95 -5.26 -10.91
C ARG A 111 9.01 -4.83 -9.44
N VAL A 112 9.44 -5.71 -8.54
CA VAL A 112 9.46 -5.45 -7.09
C VAL A 112 10.78 -4.82 -6.66
N GLY A 113 10.70 -3.74 -5.89
CA GLY A 113 11.87 -3.09 -5.29
C GLY A 113 12.29 -3.76 -3.99
N VAL A 114 13.58 -3.66 -3.65
CA VAL A 114 14.12 -4.18 -2.37
C VAL A 114 14.84 -3.06 -1.66
N TYR A 115 14.50 -2.87 -0.38
CA TYR A 115 15.10 -1.91 0.52
C TYR A 115 15.67 -2.64 1.72
N ARG A 116 16.91 -2.32 2.07
CA ARG A 116 17.61 -2.85 3.25
C ARG A 116 17.63 -1.77 4.32
N VAL A 117 17.24 -2.13 5.55
CA VAL A 117 17.40 -1.29 6.74
C VAL A 117 18.53 -1.89 7.57
N GLY A 118 19.57 -1.11 7.80
CA GLY A 118 20.69 -1.51 8.66
C GLY A 118 20.33 -1.46 10.13
N SER A 119 21.16 -2.08 10.97
CA SER A 119 21.09 -1.95 12.44
C SER A 119 21.20 -0.50 12.94
N ASP A 120 21.83 0.38 12.14
CA ASP A 120 21.93 1.82 12.36
C ASP A 120 20.69 2.62 11.90
N GLY A 121 19.67 1.93 11.37
CA GLY A 121 18.48 2.54 10.78
C GLY A 121 18.69 3.09 9.37
N THR A 122 19.89 2.98 8.80
CA THR A 122 20.16 3.47 7.44
C THR A 122 19.42 2.61 6.41
N VAL A 123 18.57 3.26 5.62
CA VAL A 123 17.83 2.63 4.53
C VAL A 123 18.61 2.76 3.22
N ARG A 124 18.82 1.64 2.53
CA ARG A 124 19.41 1.61 1.18
C ARG A 124 18.49 0.88 0.21
N GLN A 125 18.19 1.49 -0.93
CA GLN A 125 17.52 0.82 -2.03
C GLN A 125 18.52 -0.09 -2.76
N LYS A 126 18.31 -1.40 -2.68
CA LYS A 126 19.16 -2.42 -3.31
C LYS A 126 18.66 -2.80 -4.71
N ARG A 127 17.35 -2.81 -4.89
CA ARG A 127 16.69 -3.09 -6.17
C ARG A 127 15.63 -2.03 -6.46
N LEU A 128 15.66 -1.47 -7.67
CA LEU A 128 14.65 -0.53 -8.13
C LEU A 128 13.37 -1.30 -8.54
N GLY A 129 12.25 -0.96 -7.91
CA GLY A 129 10.94 -1.45 -8.35
C GLY A 129 10.45 -0.70 -9.58
N ARG A 130 9.72 -1.39 -10.46
CA ARG A 130 9.06 -0.79 -11.62
C ARG A 130 7.66 -0.33 -11.24
N ILE A 131 7.23 0.80 -11.81
CA ILE A 131 5.83 1.22 -11.76
C ILE A 131 5.13 0.60 -12.97
N VAL A 132 4.07 -0.20 -12.75
CA VAL A 132 3.14 -0.52 -13.84
C VAL A 132 1.72 -0.41 -13.35
N THR A 133 0.96 0.42 -14.08
CA THR A 133 -0.38 0.84 -13.71
C THR A 133 -1.35 -0.33 -13.67
N VAL A 134 -2.03 -0.50 -12.53
CA VAL A 134 -3.14 -1.44 -12.38
C VAL A 134 -4.31 -0.95 -13.22
N LYS A 135 -4.78 -1.81 -14.14
CA LYS A 135 -5.91 -1.54 -15.04
C LYS A 135 -7.14 -2.40 -14.75
N GLU A 136 -6.97 -3.47 -13.99
CA GLU A 136 -8.02 -4.44 -13.72
C GLU A 136 -9.15 -3.80 -12.87
N PRO A 137 -10.38 -3.68 -13.39
CA PRO A 137 -11.48 -3.02 -12.70
C PRO A 137 -11.75 -3.58 -11.31
N SER A 138 -11.76 -4.91 -11.18
CA SER A 138 -12.01 -5.59 -9.90
C SER A 138 -10.92 -5.27 -8.87
N ALA A 139 -9.66 -5.19 -9.29
CA ALA A 139 -8.53 -4.84 -8.44
C ALA A 139 -8.59 -3.39 -7.94
N LEU A 140 -9.00 -2.45 -8.79
CA LEU A 140 -9.21 -1.04 -8.40
C LEU A 140 -10.41 -0.88 -7.46
N ALA A 141 -11.47 -1.65 -7.73
CA ALA A 141 -12.70 -1.64 -6.95
C ALA A 141 -12.54 -2.27 -5.56
N SER A 142 -11.53 -3.12 -5.37
CA SER A 142 -11.30 -3.80 -4.08
C SER A 142 -11.01 -2.83 -2.93
N PHE A 143 -10.54 -1.62 -3.25
CA PHE A 143 -10.33 -0.55 -2.27
C PHE A 143 -11.60 0.24 -1.93
N LEU A 144 -12.60 0.21 -2.80
CA LEU A 144 -13.74 1.11 -2.76
C LEU A 144 -14.78 0.68 -1.72
N LEU A 145 -15.25 1.65 -0.94
CA LEU A 145 -16.44 1.49 -0.12
C LEU A 145 -17.69 1.55 -1.01
N ARG A 146 -18.87 1.30 -0.42
CA ARG A 146 -20.13 1.32 -1.17
C ARG A 146 -20.35 2.66 -1.88
N GLU A 147 -20.26 3.76 -1.14
CA GLU A 147 -20.39 5.13 -1.65
C GLU A 147 -19.41 5.44 -2.79
N ASP A 148 -18.18 4.92 -2.72
CA ASP A 148 -17.19 5.09 -3.78
C ASP A 148 -17.57 4.32 -5.06
N ILE A 149 -18.14 3.12 -4.91
CA ILE A 149 -18.64 2.35 -6.05
C ILE A 149 -19.76 3.14 -6.72
N GLU A 150 -20.73 3.64 -5.96
CA GLU A 150 -21.83 4.47 -6.49
C GLU A 150 -21.28 5.70 -7.24
N ALA A 151 -20.32 6.42 -6.64
CA ALA A 151 -19.65 7.54 -7.30
C ALA A 151 -18.93 7.15 -8.61
N ALA A 152 -18.39 5.93 -8.69
CA ALA A 152 -17.80 5.41 -9.92
C ALA A 152 -18.85 5.12 -11.00
N PHE A 153 -20.01 4.59 -10.64
CA PHE A 153 -21.14 4.39 -11.56
C PHE A 153 -21.67 5.73 -12.10
N GLU A 154 -21.86 6.72 -11.22
CA GLU A 154 -22.30 8.07 -11.59
C GLU A 154 -21.32 8.73 -12.56
N ARG A 155 -20.01 8.74 -12.24
CA ARG A 155 -18.97 9.29 -13.12
C ARG A 155 -18.81 8.50 -14.42
N GLY A 156 -19.03 7.19 -14.35
CA GLY A 156 -19.03 6.29 -15.50
C GLY A 156 -20.25 6.47 -16.40
N ARG A 157 -21.29 7.20 -15.95
CA ARG A 157 -22.61 7.27 -16.57
C ARG A 157 -23.22 5.88 -16.80
N VAL A 158 -22.97 4.97 -15.87
CA VAL A 158 -23.53 3.61 -15.86
C VAL A 158 -24.73 3.62 -14.92
N PRO A 159 -25.96 3.32 -15.39
CA PRO A 159 -27.13 3.30 -14.53
C PRO A 159 -27.01 2.27 -13.40
N PHE A 160 -27.44 2.62 -12.19
CA PHE A 160 -27.58 1.72 -11.05
C PHE A 160 -28.72 2.19 -10.15
N GLN A 161 -29.26 1.30 -9.34
CA GLN A 161 -30.22 1.64 -8.29
C GLN A 161 -29.52 1.61 -6.92
N LYS A 162 -29.88 2.54 -6.03
CA LYS A 162 -29.25 2.64 -4.70
C LYS A 162 -29.53 1.42 -3.83
N GLU A 163 -30.65 0.74 -4.11
CA GLU A 163 -31.13 -0.45 -3.43
C GLU A 163 -30.38 -1.73 -3.88
N GLU A 164 -29.65 -1.69 -5.01
CA GLU A 164 -28.85 -2.84 -5.45
C GLU A 164 -27.80 -3.20 -4.40
N TYR A 165 -27.61 -4.49 -4.09
CA TYR A 165 -26.57 -4.92 -3.17
C TYR A 165 -25.15 -4.58 -3.67
N ALA A 166 -24.22 -4.30 -2.76
CA ALA A 166 -22.83 -3.99 -3.09
C ALA A 166 -22.15 -5.08 -3.94
N TYR A 167 -22.50 -6.34 -3.71
CA TYR A 167 -22.02 -7.46 -4.52
C TYR A 167 -22.44 -7.35 -6.00
N ILE A 168 -23.70 -6.96 -6.27
CA ILE A 168 -24.21 -6.79 -7.64
C ILE A 168 -23.48 -5.63 -8.36
N LEU A 169 -23.31 -4.50 -7.67
CA LEU A 169 -22.54 -3.39 -8.25
C LEU A 169 -21.09 -3.79 -8.55
N ARG A 170 -20.45 -4.59 -7.69
CA ARG A 170 -19.08 -5.09 -7.92
C ARG A 170 -18.98 -6.01 -9.14
N GLN A 171 -19.99 -6.85 -9.41
CA GLN A 171 -20.02 -7.68 -10.62
C GLN A 171 -20.09 -6.85 -11.90
N ARG A 172 -20.73 -5.68 -11.83
CA ARG A 172 -20.93 -4.77 -12.96
C ARG A 172 -19.82 -3.73 -13.12
N ILE A 173 -18.81 -3.72 -12.24
CA ILE A 173 -17.76 -2.70 -12.19
C ILE A 173 -16.94 -2.62 -13.49
N ALA A 174 -16.86 -3.73 -14.23
CA ALA A 174 -16.17 -3.80 -15.52
C ALA A 174 -16.83 -2.92 -16.61
N ALA A 175 -18.08 -2.47 -16.41
CA ALA A 175 -18.74 -1.51 -17.29
C ALA A 175 -18.16 -0.09 -17.19
N ILE A 176 -17.35 0.20 -16.15
CA ILE A 176 -16.75 1.51 -15.91
C ILE A 176 -15.31 1.51 -16.40
N ARG A 177 -14.91 2.56 -17.12
CA ARG A 177 -13.54 2.71 -17.63
C ARG A 177 -12.52 2.65 -16.47
N PRO A 178 -11.40 1.90 -16.62
CA PRO A 178 -10.37 1.80 -15.58
C PRO A 178 -9.82 3.15 -15.09
N SER A 179 -9.73 4.16 -15.96
CA SER A 179 -9.29 5.51 -15.58
C SER A 179 -10.23 6.19 -14.58
N ILE A 180 -11.54 5.97 -14.71
CA ILE A 180 -12.54 6.50 -13.77
C ILE A 180 -12.42 5.77 -12.43
N LEU A 181 -12.39 4.43 -12.45
CA LEU A 181 -12.21 3.63 -11.24
C LEU A 181 -10.95 4.01 -10.49
N ARG A 182 -9.85 4.19 -11.21
CA ARG A 182 -8.58 4.62 -10.65
C ARG A 182 -8.65 6.01 -10.03
N SER A 183 -9.29 6.97 -10.71
CA SER A 183 -9.49 8.33 -10.18
C SER A 183 -10.30 8.30 -8.88
N VAL A 184 -11.40 7.54 -8.86
CA VAL A 184 -12.23 7.38 -7.66
C VAL A 184 -11.47 6.67 -6.54
N ALA A 185 -10.74 5.59 -6.83
CA ALA A 185 -9.94 4.86 -5.85
C ALA A 185 -8.85 5.73 -5.22
N MET A 186 -8.10 6.48 -6.02
CA MET A 186 -7.08 7.40 -5.54
C MET A 186 -7.68 8.48 -4.62
N ALA A 187 -8.79 9.09 -5.04
CA ALA A 187 -9.47 10.12 -4.24
C ALA A 187 -10.01 9.56 -2.92
N SER A 188 -10.69 8.41 -2.96
CA SER A 188 -11.22 7.71 -1.79
C SER A 188 -10.13 7.30 -0.81
N LEU A 189 -9.04 6.70 -1.28
CA LEU A 189 -7.91 6.30 -0.43
C LEU A 189 -7.27 7.52 0.23
N LYS A 190 -7.00 8.58 -0.55
CA LYS A 190 -6.46 9.83 0.00
C LYS A 190 -7.39 10.43 1.06
N ALA A 191 -8.69 10.54 0.78
CA ALA A 191 -9.65 11.08 1.74
C ALA A 191 -9.71 10.25 3.04
N ARG A 192 -9.76 8.91 2.93
CA ARG A 192 -9.83 8.01 4.08
C ARG A 192 -8.57 8.02 4.94
N PHE A 193 -7.39 8.15 4.33
CA PHE A 193 -6.12 7.99 5.05
C PHE A 193 -5.42 9.30 5.40
N ARG A 194 -5.78 10.45 4.83
CA ARG A 194 -5.09 11.74 5.02
C ARG A 194 -4.81 12.08 6.49
N ALA A 195 -5.85 12.18 7.31
CA ALA A 195 -5.69 12.56 8.72
C ALA A 195 -4.86 11.55 9.53
N ARG A 196 -4.93 10.24 9.20
CA ARG A 196 -4.09 9.21 9.85
C ARG A 196 -2.64 9.27 9.36
N GLY A 197 -2.44 9.50 8.07
CA GLY A 197 -1.14 9.64 7.45
C GLY A 197 -0.38 10.86 7.96
N GLU A 198 -1.04 12.00 8.12
CA GLU A 198 -0.47 13.21 8.72
C GLU A 198 0.01 12.95 10.15
N ARG A 199 -0.81 12.28 10.98
CA ARG A 199 -0.41 11.87 12.33
C ARG A 199 0.76 10.89 12.33
N LEU A 200 0.77 9.94 11.40
CA LEU A 200 1.84 8.96 11.25
C LEU A 200 3.19 9.67 10.95
N VAL A 201 3.17 10.67 10.08
CA VAL A 201 4.37 11.45 9.73
C VAL A 201 4.80 12.35 10.88
N ALA A 202 3.85 13.02 11.55
CA ALA A 202 4.15 13.85 12.72
C ALA A 202 4.83 13.04 13.84
N ALA A 203 4.41 11.79 14.04
CA ALA A 203 5.01 10.89 15.03
C ALA A 203 6.45 10.44 14.69
N LEU A 204 7.00 10.75 13.51
CA LEU A 204 8.40 10.47 13.19
C LEU A 204 9.39 11.49 13.75
N GLY A 205 8.91 12.71 14.03
CA GLY A 205 9.70 13.85 14.51
C GLY A 205 9.67 14.04 16.04
N ASN A 206 8.83 13.26 16.71
CA ASN A 206 8.88 13.04 18.16
C ASN A 206 9.83 11.88 18.48
#